data_AF-A0A0Q9RYP7-F1
#
_entry.id   AF-A0A0Q9RYP7-F1
#
_cell.length_a   1.000
_cell.length_b   1.000
_cell.length_c   1.000
_cell.angle_alpha   90.00
_cell.angle_beta   90.00
_cell.angle_gamma   90.00
#
_symmetry.space_group_name_H-M   'P 1'
#
loop_
_entity.id
_entity.type
_entity.pdbx_description
1 polymer ?
#
loop_
_entity_poly.entity_id
_entity_poly.type
_entity_poly.pdbx_seq_one_letter_code
_entity_poly.pdbx_strand_id
1 'polypeptide(L)'
;MSKRKVYLHIGAPKTGTTYVQDRLALNARGLTGHGVHFPNKRLFADPTLFHFRAALDLLGQDWGGPSGHADGSWATMLKQVRRRSGTVIISHEILAPAPADKIARVMNDLSDSEIHVVYSARDMVRQLPAAWQESVKQGRRWTFERFLAKAEHGSPWFMKAFDLPAVLEAWGRSLPPERLHVVTVPQGRTDSNLLWKRFCTAFGVDPTWAPLDSERSNAGLGVAETELLRRLNRQLDRTTRSTASHDELIQTMLDRSELGRRRSRKVQLPPAHYAWAQGEAERWIAWAERVGVDVVGDLADLRSGEPPADLPEDPNEVRAKAITKAAVSALTVMTREAASRPDPSREIGARLKARAEQMRQR
;
A
#
# COMPACT_ATOMS: atom_id res chain seq x y z
N MET A 1 -29.22 21.04 6.23
CA MET A 1 -28.19 20.55 5.30
C MET A 1 -27.60 19.27 5.88
N SER A 2 -27.48 18.18 5.12
CA SER A 2 -26.87 16.96 5.67
C SER A 2 -25.41 17.24 6.05
N LYS A 3 -24.96 16.68 7.17
CA LYS A 3 -23.56 16.80 7.62
C LYS A 3 -22.62 16.25 6.54
N ARG A 4 -21.47 16.89 6.30
CA ARG A 4 -20.42 16.36 5.41
C ARG A 4 -20.00 14.98 5.92
N LYS A 5 -19.85 14.00 5.03
CA LYS A 5 -19.33 12.67 5.39
C LYS A 5 -17.85 12.58 5.03
N VAL A 6 -17.02 12.11 5.95
CA VAL A 6 -15.60 11.87 5.72
C VAL A 6 -15.30 10.40 5.97
N TYR A 7 -14.90 9.68 4.91
CA TYR A 7 -14.41 8.32 5.01
C TYR A 7 -12.89 8.33 5.14
N LEU A 8 -12.40 7.84 6.28
CA LEU A 8 -11.00 7.61 6.56
C LEU A 8 -10.66 6.16 6.19
N HIS A 9 -10.20 5.93 4.96
CA HIS A 9 -9.68 4.63 4.55
C HIS A 9 -8.24 4.46 5.05
N ILE A 10 -8.09 3.77 6.17
CA ILE A 10 -6.85 3.72 6.97
C ILE A 10 -5.99 2.48 6.70
N GLY A 11 -6.39 1.56 5.82
CA GLY A 11 -5.62 0.36 5.51
C GLY A 11 -6.49 -0.90 5.45
N ALA A 12 -5.96 -2.08 5.77
CA ALA A 12 -4.57 -2.34 6.16
C ALA A 12 -3.57 -2.24 4.98
N PRO A 13 -2.25 -2.12 5.19
CA PRO A 13 -1.30 -2.28 4.10
C PRO A 13 -1.45 -3.67 3.44
N LYS A 14 -1.21 -3.80 2.13
CA LYS A 14 -1.26 -5.07 1.37
C LYS A 14 -2.61 -5.77 1.26
N THR A 15 -3.69 -5.03 1.47
CA THR A 15 -5.09 -5.46 1.27
C THR A 15 -5.73 -4.85 0.03
N GLY A 16 -4.93 -4.29 -0.88
CA GLY A 16 -5.41 -3.66 -2.13
C GLY A 16 -5.62 -2.14 -2.04
N THR A 17 -5.08 -1.48 -1.02
CA THR A 17 -5.19 -0.01 -0.86
C THR A 17 -4.70 0.77 -2.07
N THR A 18 -3.54 0.40 -2.64
CA THR A 18 -3.00 1.04 -3.85
C THR A 18 -3.94 0.94 -5.04
N TYR A 19 -4.62 -0.20 -5.22
CA TYR A 19 -5.61 -0.39 -6.29
C TYR A 19 -6.80 0.56 -6.13
N VAL A 20 -7.34 0.66 -4.92
CA VAL A 20 -8.50 1.52 -4.60
C VAL A 20 -8.14 2.99 -4.71
N GLN A 21 -6.99 3.40 -4.17
CA GLN A 21 -6.50 4.77 -4.24
C GLN A 21 -6.28 5.22 -5.70
N ASP A 22 -5.73 4.34 -6.54
CA ASP A 22 -5.52 4.62 -7.96
C ASP A 22 -6.87 4.77 -8.69
N ARG A 23 -7.85 3.88 -8.46
CA ARG A 23 -9.19 4.02 -9.03
C ARG A 23 -9.92 5.28 -8.57
N LEU A 24 -9.82 5.64 -7.28
CA LEU A 24 -10.36 6.90 -6.77
C LEU A 24 -9.72 8.11 -7.46
N ALA A 25 -8.41 8.09 -7.66
CA ALA A 25 -7.69 9.15 -8.36
C ALA A 25 -8.11 9.26 -9.83
N LEU A 26 -8.13 8.13 -10.56
CA LEU A 26 -8.51 8.06 -11.98
C LEU A 26 -9.94 8.57 -12.22
N ASN A 27 -10.87 8.25 -11.31
CA ASN A 27 -12.28 8.59 -11.43
C ASN A 27 -12.68 9.87 -10.68
N ALA A 28 -11.74 10.63 -10.12
CA ALA A 28 -12.03 11.77 -9.24
C ALA A 28 -12.96 12.83 -9.87
N ARG A 29 -12.86 13.04 -11.20
CA ARG A 29 -13.74 13.96 -11.94
C ARG A 29 -15.18 13.45 -12.02
N GLY A 30 -15.38 12.16 -12.36
CA GLY A 30 -16.71 11.54 -12.42
C GLY A 30 -17.37 11.51 -11.05
N LEU A 31 -16.62 11.09 -10.03
CA LEU A 31 -17.06 11.09 -8.63
C LEU A 31 -17.49 12.48 -8.14
N THR A 32 -16.78 13.54 -8.54
CA THR A 32 -17.12 14.91 -8.16
C THR A 32 -18.49 15.34 -8.70
N GLY A 33 -18.89 14.87 -9.88
CA GLY A 33 -20.22 15.10 -10.44
C GLY A 33 -21.36 14.54 -9.59
N HIS A 34 -21.06 13.57 -8.73
CA HIS A 34 -21.98 12.93 -7.80
C HIS A 34 -21.75 13.36 -6.33
N GLY A 35 -20.99 14.43 -6.10
CA GLY A 35 -20.72 14.93 -4.74
C GLY A 35 -19.76 14.06 -3.91
N VAL A 36 -18.95 13.22 -4.57
CA VAL A 36 -17.91 12.41 -3.95
C VAL A 36 -16.55 12.98 -4.30
N HIS A 37 -15.75 13.28 -3.30
CA HIS A 37 -14.50 14.01 -3.46
C HIS A 37 -13.30 13.21 -2.96
N PHE A 38 -12.31 13.03 -3.83
CA PHE A 38 -10.98 12.54 -3.49
C PHE A 38 -10.00 13.73 -3.56
N PRO A 39 -9.60 14.32 -2.42
CA PRO A 39 -8.86 15.58 -2.42
C PRO A 39 -7.53 15.53 -3.18
N ASN A 40 -7.18 16.66 -3.79
CA ASN A 40 -5.90 16.83 -4.46
C ASN A 40 -5.35 18.24 -4.20
N LYS A 41 -4.02 18.37 -4.09
CA LYS A 41 -3.37 19.66 -3.83
C LYS A 41 -3.43 20.61 -5.03
N ARG A 42 -3.29 20.07 -6.25
CA ARG A 42 -3.26 20.81 -7.52
C ARG A 42 -3.88 19.97 -8.63
N LEU A 43 -4.45 20.60 -9.65
CA LEU A 43 -5.15 19.91 -10.75
C LEU A 43 -4.33 18.80 -11.44
N PHE A 44 -3.00 18.95 -11.49
CA PHE A 44 -2.07 18.04 -12.17
C PHE A 44 -1.14 17.29 -11.21
N ALA A 45 -1.33 17.41 -9.90
CA ALA A 45 -0.57 16.62 -8.93
C ALA A 45 -1.19 15.24 -8.79
N ASP A 46 -0.38 14.23 -8.47
CA ASP A 46 -0.87 12.90 -8.12
C ASP A 46 -1.65 12.98 -6.79
N PRO A 47 -2.98 12.71 -6.77
CA PRO A 47 -3.76 12.72 -5.55
C PRO A 47 -3.27 11.70 -4.52
N THR A 48 -2.78 10.54 -4.97
CA THR A 48 -2.31 9.46 -4.08
C THR A 48 -1.07 9.91 -3.31
N LEU A 49 -0.13 10.60 -3.97
CA LEU A 49 1.03 11.20 -3.34
C LEU A 49 0.64 12.32 -2.36
N PHE A 50 -0.39 13.11 -2.67
CA PHE A 50 -0.88 14.13 -1.75
C PHE A 50 -1.46 13.51 -0.47
N HIS A 51 -2.22 12.43 -0.60
CA HIS A 51 -2.77 11.69 0.54
C HIS A 51 -1.66 11.06 1.40
N PHE A 52 -0.64 10.47 0.76
CA PHE A 52 0.52 9.96 1.46
C PHE A 52 1.23 11.03 2.29
N ARG A 53 1.52 12.19 1.68
CA ARG A 53 2.16 13.33 2.37
C ARG A 53 1.31 13.88 3.49
N ALA A 54 -0.01 13.96 3.32
CA ALA A 54 -0.91 14.39 4.37
C ALA A 54 -0.90 13.42 5.57
N ALA A 55 -0.83 12.11 5.31
CA ALA A 55 -0.70 11.11 6.37
C ALA A 55 0.68 11.16 7.06
N LEU A 56 1.77 11.37 6.31
CA LEU A 56 3.11 11.58 6.88
C LEU A 56 3.18 12.81 7.81
N ASP A 57 2.66 13.95 7.35
CA ASP A 57 2.60 15.20 8.11
C ASP A 57 1.77 15.04 9.39
N LEU A 58 0.62 14.36 9.30
CA LEU A 58 -0.21 14.05 10.46
C LEU A 58 0.57 13.20 11.49
N LEU A 59 1.26 12.16 11.02
CA LEU A 59 1.98 11.23 11.88
C LEU A 59 3.33 11.78 12.38
N GLY A 60 3.80 12.92 11.85
CA GLY A 60 5.13 13.46 12.13
C GLY A 60 6.25 12.53 11.62
N GLN A 61 6.00 11.85 10.50
CA GLN A 61 6.93 10.91 9.90
C GLN A 61 7.58 11.53 8.67
N ASP A 62 8.89 11.34 8.53
CA ASP A 62 9.60 11.62 7.29
C ASP A 62 9.89 10.30 6.56
N TRP A 63 9.41 10.19 5.33
CA TRP A 63 9.53 8.98 4.53
C TRP A 63 9.76 9.31 3.05
N GLY A 64 10.99 9.03 2.59
CA GLY A 64 11.38 9.24 1.20
C GLY A 64 11.46 10.73 0.82
N GLY A 65 12.25 11.04 -0.20
CA GLY A 65 12.41 12.42 -0.65
C GLY A 65 13.16 13.35 0.33
N PRO A 66 13.18 14.67 0.04
CA PRO A 66 13.84 15.65 0.90
C PRO A 66 13.12 15.84 2.25
N SER A 67 13.87 16.22 3.27
CA SER A 67 13.31 16.62 4.57
C SER A 67 12.24 17.71 4.41
N GLY A 68 11.15 17.59 5.16
CA GLY A 68 10.03 18.54 5.17
C GLY A 68 9.12 18.49 3.94
N HIS A 69 9.27 17.50 3.05
CA HIS A 69 8.44 17.40 1.84
C HIS A 69 6.93 17.19 2.12
N ALA A 70 6.60 16.72 3.32
CA ALA A 70 5.23 16.48 3.77
C ALA A 70 4.63 17.70 4.51
N ASP A 71 5.44 18.64 4.99
CA ASP A 71 5.05 19.69 5.92
C ASP A 71 3.81 20.49 5.46
N GLY A 72 2.82 20.58 6.34
CA GLY A 72 1.58 21.31 6.10
C GLY A 72 0.61 20.63 5.11
N SER A 73 0.91 19.41 4.66
CA SER A 73 0.02 18.65 3.78
C SER A 73 -1.27 18.24 4.49
N TRP A 74 -1.24 17.91 5.78
CA TRP A 74 -2.45 17.63 6.57
C TRP A 74 -3.33 18.87 6.72
N ALA A 75 -2.73 20.01 7.07
CA ALA A 75 -3.46 21.28 7.14
C ALA A 75 -4.07 21.66 5.78
N THR A 76 -3.37 21.36 4.68
CA THR A 76 -3.89 21.56 3.32
C THR A 76 -5.05 20.60 3.01
N MET A 77 -4.95 19.33 3.44
CA MET A 77 -6.01 18.34 3.32
C MET A 77 -7.30 18.83 4.00
N LEU A 78 -7.20 19.30 5.25
CA LEU A 78 -8.34 19.85 5.99
C LEU A 78 -8.98 21.06 5.29
N LYS A 79 -8.17 21.95 4.71
CA LYS A 79 -8.69 23.07 3.89
C LYS A 79 -9.48 22.58 2.68
N GLN A 80 -9.06 21.49 2.03
CA GLN A 80 -9.81 20.89 0.92
C GLN A 80 -11.11 20.25 1.41
N VAL A 81 -11.08 19.48 2.49
CA VAL A 81 -12.26 18.85 3.09
C VAL A 81 -13.32 19.91 3.45
N ARG A 82 -12.92 20.97 4.14
CA ARG A 82 -13.83 22.04 4.60
C ARG A 82 -14.51 22.83 3.48
N ARG A 83 -13.95 22.80 2.26
CA ARG A 83 -14.52 23.47 1.08
C ARG A 83 -15.55 22.61 0.32
N ARG A 84 -15.74 21.36 0.72
CA ARG A 84 -16.65 20.42 0.06
C ARG A 84 -17.90 20.17 0.89
N SER A 85 -19.01 19.95 0.21
CA SER A 85 -20.20 19.29 0.74
C SER A 85 -20.22 17.82 0.26
N GLY A 86 -21.15 17.00 0.75
CA GLY A 86 -21.23 15.59 0.34
C GLY A 86 -20.18 14.71 1.01
N THR A 87 -19.61 13.78 0.23
CA THR A 87 -18.70 12.74 0.69
C THR A 87 -17.25 13.11 0.36
N VAL A 88 -16.35 13.01 1.33
CA VAL A 88 -14.90 13.18 1.14
C VAL A 88 -14.19 11.90 1.58
N ILE A 89 -13.32 11.35 0.72
CA ILE A 89 -12.54 10.16 1.04
C ILE A 89 -11.09 10.59 1.28
N ILE A 90 -10.57 10.34 2.47
CA ILE A 90 -9.14 10.44 2.79
C ILE A 90 -8.61 9.01 2.90
N SER A 91 -7.53 8.68 2.20
CA SER A 91 -7.06 7.30 2.11
C SER A 91 -5.54 7.21 2.16
N HIS A 92 -5.03 6.53 3.18
CA HIS A 92 -3.67 6.02 3.20
C HIS A 92 -3.49 4.97 4.31
N GLU A 93 -2.89 3.83 4.00
CA GLU A 93 -2.79 2.69 4.92
C GLU A 93 -1.84 2.88 6.11
N ILE A 94 -0.98 3.89 6.06
CA ILE A 94 -0.06 4.22 7.16
C ILE A 94 -0.80 4.81 8.37
N LEU A 95 -2.07 5.17 8.18
CA LEU A 95 -2.95 5.65 9.25
C LEU A 95 -3.44 4.53 10.16
N ALA A 96 -3.49 3.27 9.71
CA ALA A 96 -3.94 2.15 10.54
C ALA A 96 -3.25 2.11 11.91
N PRO A 97 -1.90 2.08 11.99
CA PRO A 97 -1.19 2.04 13.26
C PRO A 97 -0.98 3.43 13.89
N ALA A 98 -1.84 4.42 13.61
CA ALA A 98 -1.69 5.77 14.15
C ALA A 98 -1.69 5.76 15.69
N PRO A 99 -0.76 6.47 16.35
CA PRO A 99 -0.78 6.64 17.80
C PRO A 99 -2.04 7.38 18.28
N ALA A 100 -2.43 7.15 19.54
CA ALA A 100 -3.69 7.67 20.10
C ALA A 100 -3.79 9.21 20.05
N ASP A 101 -2.68 9.95 20.24
CA ASP A 101 -2.66 11.42 20.12
C ASP A 101 -2.95 11.88 18.69
N LYS A 102 -2.48 11.13 17.68
CA LYS A 102 -2.74 11.42 16.26
C LYS A 102 -4.18 11.10 15.88
N ILE A 103 -4.74 10.00 16.38
CA ILE A 103 -6.16 9.66 16.20
C ILE A 103 -7.04 10.76 16.80
N ALA A 104 -6.77 11.16 18.05
CA ALA A 104 -7.50 12.24 18.72
C ALA A 104 -7.43 13.56 17.93
N ARG A 105 -6.26 13.90 17.38
CA ARG A 105 -6.10 15.05 16.49
C ARG A 105 -7.01 14.96 15.26
N VAL A 106 -7.06 13.82 14.57
CA VAL A 106 -7.92 13.63 13.39
C VAL A 106 -9.40 13.80 13.76
N MET A 107 -9.85 13.18 14.84
CA MET A 107 -11.24 13.28 15.30
C MET A 107 -11.63 14.71 15.64
N ASN A 108 -10.73 15.47 16.28
CA ASN A 108 -10.95 16.89 16.58
C ASN A 108 -10.96 17.75 15.31
N ASP A 109 -9.98 17.55 14.41
CA ASP A 109 -9.82 18.32 13.17
C ASP A 109 -11.01 18.18 12.21
N LEU A 110 -11.74 17.05 12.29
CA LEU A 110 -12.89 16.66 11.47
C LEU A 110 -14.22 16.62 12.25
N SER A 111 -14.28 17.17 13.46
CA SER A 111 -15.46 17.14 14.35
C SER A 111 -16.73 17.76 13.73
N ASP A 112 -16.57 18.67 12.77
CA ASP A 112 -17.65 19.29 11.97
C ASP A 112 -18.27 18.33 10.95
N SER A 113 -17.75 17.12 10.81
CA SER A 113 -18.13 16.12 9.82
C SER A 113 -18.67 14.83 10.47
N GLU A 114 -19.41 14.03 9.72
CA GLU A 114 -19.74 12.65 10.06
C GLU A 114 -18.57 11.76 9.63
N ILE A 115 -17.87 11.14 10.59
CA ILE A 115 -16.63 10.40 10.33
C ILE A 115 -16.94 8.91 10.26
N HIS A 116 -16.48 8.28 9.19
CA HIS A 116 -16.48 6.84 8.98
C HIS A 116 -15.04 6.34 8.86
N VAL A 117 -14.72 5.22 9.50
CA VAL A 117 -13.41 4.58 9.41
C VAL A 117 -13.56 3.33 8.55
N VAL A 118 -12.77 3.24 7.49
CA VAL A 118 -12.76 2.07 6.59
C VAL A 118 -11.43 1.35 6.75
N TYR A 119 -11.49 0.11 7.20
CA TYR A 119 -10.38 -0.80 7.30
C TYR A 119 -10.65 -2.00 6.39
N SER A 120 -9.64 -2.43 5.65
CA SER A 120 -9.70 -3.59 4.80
C SER A 120 -8.85 -4.70 5.37
N ALA A 121 -9.39 -5.92 5.34
CA ALA A 121 -8.85 -7.07 6.04
C ALA A 121 -8.62 -8.23 5.07
N ARG A 122 -7.51 -8.93 5.25
CA ARG A 122 -7.09 -10.06 4.43
C ARG A 122 -6.57 -11.15 5.35
N ASP A 123 -6.80 -12.41 5.00
CA ASP A 123 -6.26 -13.55 5.72
C ASP A 123 -4.74 -13.47 5.88
N MET A 124 -4.27 -13.98 7.02
CA MET A 124 -2.89 -13.87 7.44
C MET A 124 -1.95 -14.70 6.55
N VAL A 125 -2.44 -15.78 5.93
CA VAL A 125 -1.69 -16.66 5.01
C VAL A 125 -1.22 -15.91 3.77
N ARG A 126 -2.06 -15.04 3.20
CA ARG A 126 -1.68 -14.18 2.06
C ARG A 126 -1.03 -12.86 2.51
N GLN A 127 -1.40 -12.36 3.68
CA GLN A 127 -0.93 -11.07 4.21
C GLN A 127 0.55 -11.11 4.62
N LEU A 128 1.00 -12.14 5.36
CA LEU A 128 2.37 -12.24 5.87
C LEU A 128 3.44 -12.32 4.77
N PRO A 129 3.31 -13.18 3.73
CA PRO A 129 4.23 -13.18 2.60
C PRO A 129 4.31 -11.81 1.92
N ALA A 130 3.17 -11.15 1.69
CA ALA A 130 3.12 -9.85 1.03
C ALA A 130 3.82 -8.76 1.86
N ALA A 131 3.63 -8.78 3.18
CA ALA A 131 4.28 -7.86 4.11
C ALA A 131 5.80 -8.08 4.18
N TRP A 132 6.25 -9.34 4.20
CA TRP A 132 7.68 -9.65 4.17
C TRP A 132 8.31 -9.16 2.86
N GLN A 133 7.72 -9.48 1.71
CA GLN A 133 8.20 -9.02 0.41
C GLN A 133 8.29 -7.50 0.33
N GLU A 134 7.29 -6.80 0.84
CA GLU A 134 7.33 -5.34 0.89
C GLU A 134 8.48 -4.83 1.75
N SER A 135 8.69 -5.41 2.92
CA SER A 135 9.79 -5.01 3.80
C SER A 135 11.15 -5.18 3.10
N VAL A 136 11.31 -6.23 2.29
CA VAL A 136 12.51 -6.46 1.47
C VAL A 136 12.62 -5.41 0.36
N LYS A 137 11.53 -5.04 -0.31
CA LYS A 137 11.55 -3.93 -1.29
C LYS A 137 12.03 -2.63 -0.66
N GLN A 138 11.59 -2.35 0.56
CA GLN A 138 11.99 -1.19 1.37
C GLN A 138 13.41 -1.28 1.95
N GLY A 139 14.19 -2.30 1.59
CA GLY A 139 15.61 -2.42 1.96
C GLY A 139 15.90 -3.36 3.13
N ARG A 140 14.91 -4.02 3.74
CA ARG A 140 15.17 -4.99 4.83
C ARG A 140 15.92 -6.22 4.30
N ARG A 141 16.67 -6.86 5.21
CA ARG A 141 17.64 -7.94 4.90
C ARG A 141 17.32 -9.29 5.56
N TRP A 142 16.32 -9.33 6.44
CA TRP A 142 15.87 -10.52 7.17
C TRP A 142 15.26 -11.60 6.27
N THR A 143 15.48 -12.85 6.64
CA THR A 143 14.84 -14.04 6.04
C THR A 143 13.35 -14.08 6.34
N PHE A 144 12.60 -14.90 5.61
CA PHE A 144 11.15 -14.99 5.85
C PHE A 144 10.87 -15.67 7.21
N GLU A 145 11.60 -16.72 7.54
CA GLU A 145 11.57 -17.35 8.87
C GLU A 145 11.76 -16.34 10.02
N ARG A 146 12.79 -15.48 9.96
CA ARG A 146 13.01 -14.45 10.97
C ARG A 146 11.89 -13.42 11.02
N PHE A 147 11.27 -13.12 9.88
CA PHE A 147 10.09 -12.26 9.82
C PHE A 147 8.90 -12.92 10.52
N LEU A 148 8.62 -14.20 10.25
CA LEU A 148 7.53 -14.97 10.85
C LEU A 148 7.70 -15.10 12.36
N ALA A 149 8.88 -15.49 12.83
CA ALA A 149 9.18 -15.56 14.26
C ALA A 149 8.91 -14.22 14.98
N LYS A 150 9.20 -13.08 14.34
CA LYS A 150 8.86 -11.76 14.88
C LYS A 150 7.37 -11.44 14.79
N ALA A 151 6.67 -11.88 13.75
CA ALA A 151 5.25 -11.65 13.60
C ALA A 151 4.43 -12.42 14.66
N GLU A 152 4.85 -13.63 15.01
CA GLU A 152 4.13 -14.51 15.95
C GLU A 152 4.48 -14.24 17.42
N HIS A 153 5.77 -14.07 17.72
CA HIS A 153 6.24 -13.96 19.11
C HIS A 153 6.63 -12.54 19.52
N GLY A 154 6.49 -11.56 18.62
CA GLY A 154 6.82 -10.17 18.89
C GLY A 154 5.66 -9.23 18.54
N SER A 155 5.90 -7.93 18.69
CA SER A 155 5.01 -6.88 18.19
C SER A 155 5.78 -5.94 17.26
N PRO A 156 6.25 -6.45 16.09
CA PRO A 156 6.97 -5.61 15.16
C PRO A 156 6.01 -4.55 14.61
N TRP A 157 6.57 -3.40 14.25
CA TRP A 157 5.80 -2.20 13.88
C TRP A 157 4.74 -2.44 12.80
N PHE A 158 4.96 -3.39 11.87
CA PHE A 158 4.02 -3.70 10.78
C PHE A 158 2.81 -4.50 11.27
N MET A 159 2.96 -5.37 12.28
CA MET A 159 1.84 -6.13 12.84
C MET A 159 0.82 -5.22 13.52
N LYS A 160 1.25 -4.06 14.04
CA LYS A 160 0.36 -3.04 14.59
C LYS A 160 -0.66 -2.51 13.58
N ALA A 161 -0.35 -2.56 12.29
CA ALA A 161 -1.29 -2.17 11.24
C ALA A 161 -2.24 -3.32 10.84
N PHE A 162 -1.87 -4.57 11.12
CA PHE A 162 -2.61 -5.76 10.73
C PHE A 162 -3.59 -6.22 11.80
N ASP A 163 -3.33 -5.93 13.07
CA ASP A 163 -4.21 -6.31 14.18
C ASP A 163 -5.54 -5.55 14.12
N LEU A 164 -6.50 -6.11 13.38
CA LEU A 164 -7.81 -5.53 13.09
C LEU A 164 -8.52 -5.07 14.37
N PRO A 165 -8.65 -5.90 15.42
CA PRO A 165 -9.21 -5.48 16.70
C PRO A 165 -8.51 -4.26 17.29
N ALA A 166 -7.18 -4.30 17.42
CA ALA A 166 -6.44 -3.21 18.07
C ALA A 166 -6.53 -1.89 17.30
N VAL A 167 -6.48 -1.95 15.96
CA VAL A 167 -6.61 -0.77 15.09
C VAL A 167 -8.01 -0.17 15.21
N LEU A 168 -9.05 -0.98 15.08
CA LEU A 168 -10.42 -0.48 15.07
C LEU A 168 -10.92 -0.08 16.46
N GLU A 169 -10.45 -0.71 17.53
CA GLU A 169 -10.70 -0.24 18.89
C GLU A 169 -10.05 1.13 19.13
N ALA A 170 -8.84 1.37 18.61
CA ALA A 170 -8.17 2.66 18.75
C ALA A 170 -8.87 3.78 17.97
N TRP A 171 -9.24 3.51 16.72
CA TRP A 171 -9.94 4.47 15.86
C TRP A 171 -11.42 4.64 16.22
N GLY A 172 -12.06 3.60 16.76
CA GLY A 172 -13.49 3.55 17.04
C GLY A 172 -13.92 4.05 18.40
N ARG A 173 -13.01 4.48 19.29
CA ARG A 173 -13.32 4.86 20.68
C ARG A 173 -14.48 5.85 20.84
N SER A 174 -14.66 6.74 19.86
CA SER A 174 -15.69 7.80 19.87
C SER A 174 -16.69 7.65 18.72
N LEU A 175 -16.73 6.50 18.04
CA LEU A 175 -17.59 6.24 16.90
C LEU A 175 -18.51 5.06 17.21
N PRO A 176 -19.78 5.10 16.76
CA PRO A 176 -20.63 3.94 16.87
C PRO A 176 -20.18 2.84 15.87
N PRO A 177 -20.43 1.56 16.15
CA PRO A 177 -19.94 0.43 15.34
C PRO A 177 -20.32 0.51 13.85
N GLU A 178 -21.50 1.03 13.53
CA GLU A 178 -21.98 1.22 12.15
C GLU A 178 -21.16 2.23 11.31
N ARG A 179 -20.23 2.96 11.94
CA ARG A 179 -19.26 3.85 11.26
C ARG A 179 -17.86 3.24 11.17
N LEU A 180 -17.69 2.00 11.60
CA LEU A 180 -16.47 1.21 11.44
C LEU A 180 -16.74 0.15 10.37
N HIS A 181 -16.17 0.35 9.19
CA HIS A 181 -16.37 -0.52 8.04
C HIS A 181 -15.18 -1.47 7.88
N VAL A 182 -15.45 -2.77 7.90
CA VAL A 182 -14.48 -3.83 7.59
C VAL A 182 -14.73 -4.36 6.18
N VAL A 183 -13.85 -4.01 5.24
CA VAL A 183 -13.88 -4.49 3.86
C VAL A 183 -13.02 -5.75 3.74
N THR A 184 -13.62 -6.92 3.55
CA THR A 184 -12.83 -8.15 3.40
C THR A 184 -12.26 -8.27 1.99
N VAL A 185 -11.02 -8.73 1.86
CA VAL A 185 -10.35 -8.97 0.58
C VAL A 185 -10.74 -10.37 0.08
N PRO A 186 -11.46 -10.47 -1.05
CA PRO A 186 -12.02 -11.75 -1.48
C PRO A 186 -10.95 -12.80 -1.73
N GLN A 187 -11.30 -14.05 -1.44
CA GLN A 187 -10.50 -15.20 -1.84
C GLN A 187 -10.77 -15.56 -3.31
N GLY A 188 -9.74 -16.03 -4.03
CA GLY A 188 -9.88 -16.49 -5.42
C GLY A 188 -9.96 -15.37 -6.49
N ARG A 189 -10.34 -15.78 -7.71
CA ARG A 189 -10.40 -14.92 -8.92
C ARG A 189 -11.81 -14.92 -9.54
N THR A 190 -12.86 -14.95 -8.72
CA THR A 190 -14.25 -15.07 -9.19
C THR A 190 -14.77 -13.80 -9.88
N ASP A 191 -14.46 -12.61 -9.35
CA ASP A 191 -14.72 -11.32 -10.00
C ASP A 191 -13.58 -10.35 -9.67
N SER A 192 -12.82 -9.92 -10.68
CA SER A 192 -11.69 -8.99 -10.50
C SER A 192 -12.11 -7.63 -9.95
N ASN A 193 -13.39 -7.25 -10.12
CA ASN A 193 -13.96 -6.01 -9.61
C ASN A 193 -14.62 -6.15 -8.23
N LEU A 194 -14.69 -7.35 -7.65
CA LEU A 194 -15.40 -7.56 -6.37
C LEU A 194 -14.82 -6.69 -5.25
N LEU A 195 -13.49 -6.58 -5.17
CA LEU A 195 -12.84 -5.73 -4.17
C LEU A 195 -13.27 -4.26 -4.35
N TRP A 196 -13.27 -3.76 -5.59
CA TRP A 196 -13.73 -2.40 -5.89
C TRP A 196 -15.19 -2.19 -5.48
N LYS A 197 -16.07 -3.13 -5.83
CA LYS A 197 -17.50 -3.07 -5.45
C LYS A 197 -17.68 -3.00 -3.94
N ARG A 198 -16.93 -3.80 -3.16
CA ARG A 198 -16.96 -3.75 -1.69
C ARG A 198 -16.50 -2.39 -1.15
N PHE A 199 -15.44 -1.81 -1.71
CA PHE A 199 -15.05 -0.44 -1.32
C PHE A 199 -16.09 0.61 -1.71
N CYS A 200 -16.70 0.52 -2.88
CA CYS A 200 -17.81 1.37 -3.28
C CYS A 200 -18.97 1.32 -2.27
N THR A 201 -19.38 0.11 -1.85
CA THR A 201 -20.39 -0.07 -0.79
C THR A 201 -19.96 0.60 0.51
N ALA A 202 -18.72 0.35 0.98
CA ALA A 202 -18.21 0.96 2.21
C ALA A 202 -18.18 2.51 2.16
N PHE A 203 -17.89 3.10 0.99
CA PHE A 203 -17.88 4.54 0.80
C PHE A 203 -19.26 5.15 0.48
N GLY A 204 -20.30 4.33 0.30
CA GLY A 204 -21.60 4.78 -0.18
C GLY A 204 -21.55 5.38 -1.60
N VAL A 205 -20.72 4.78 -2.47
CA VAL A 205 -20.47 5.21 -3.85
C VAL A 205 -21.08 4.19 -4.81
N ASP A 206 -21.79 4.65 -5.84
CA ASP A 206 -22.19 3.78 -6.94
C ASP A 206 -20.95 3.47 -7.83
N PRO A 207 -20.61 2.19 -8.07
CA PRO A 207 -19.47 1.84 -8.92
C PRO A 207 -19.57 2.37 -10.36
N THR A 208 -20.78 2.67 -10.86
CA THR A 208 -20.98 3.25 -12.21
C THR A 208 -20.45 4.68 -12.32
N TRP A 209 -20.28 5.40 -11.21
CA TRP A 209 -19.67 6.75 -11.17
C TRP A 209 -18.14 6.72 -11.35
N ALA A 210 -17.54 5.53 -11.27
CA ALA A 210 -16.10 5.32 -11.35
C ALA A 210 -15.74 4.13 -12.27
N PRO A 211 -16.06 4.22 -13.58
CA PRO A 211 -15.93 3.12 -14.51
C PRO A 211 -14.48 2.78 -14.87
N LEU A 212 -13.54 3.73 -14.73
CA LEU A 212 -12.13 3.51 -15.09
C LEU A 212 -11.49 2.55 -14.08
N ASP A 213 -10.81 1.53 -14.59
CA ASP A 213 -10.05 0.57 -13.79
C ASP A 213 -8.58 0.97 -13.69
N SER A 214 -7.91 0.45 -12.67
CA SER A 214 -6.48 0.69 -12.49
C SER A 214 -5.67 -0.11 -13.50
N GLU A 215 -4.77 0.56 -14.22
CA GLU A 215 -3.78 -0.11 -15.09
C GLU A 215 -2.60 -0.68 -14.30
N ARG A 216 -2.52 -0.41 -12.98
CA ARG A 216 -1.42 -0.86 -12.13
C ARG A 216 -1.52 -2.36 -11.88
N SER A 217 -0.62 -3.12 -12.51
CA SER A 217 -0.42 -4.53 -12.20
C SER A 217 0.42 -4.70 -10.93
N ASN A 218 -0.22 -5.00 -9.80
CA ASN A 218 0.46 -5.36 -8.55
C ASN A 218 0.95 -6.82 -8.55
N ALA A 219 1.65 -7.23 -9.61
CA ALA A 219 2.27 -8.54 -9.67
C ALA A 219 3.38 -8.64 -8.62
N GLY A 220 3.09 -9.29 -7.49
CA GLY A 220 4.07 -9.57 -6.43
C GLY A 220 5.34 -10.24 -6.96
N LEU A 221 6.44 -10.10 -6.23
CA LEU A 221 7.68 -10.81 -6.56
C LEU A 221 7.48 -12.31 -6.38
N GLY A 222 8.22 -13.14 -7.12
CA GLY A 222 8.37 -14.54 -6.74
C GLY A 222 9.39 -14.69 -5.60
N VAL A 223 9.55 -15.91 -5.09
CA VAL A 223 10.50 -16.21 -4.01
C VAL A 223 11.94 -15.91 -4.44
N ALA A 224 12.33 -16.30 -5.66
CA ALA A 224 13.69 -16.09 -6.18
C ALA A 224 14.03 -14.60 -6.38
N GLU A 225 13.08 -13.82 -6.91
CA GLU A 225 13.25 -12.38 -7.09
C GLU A 225 13.33 -11.65 -5.74
N THR A 226 12.54 -12.09 -4.75
CA THR A 226 12.59 -11.56 -3.39
C THR A 226 13.93 -11.87 -2.73
N GLU A 227 14.42 -13.10 -2.85
CA GLU A 227 15.70 -13.54 -2.29
C GLU A 227 16.89 -12.84 -2.96
N LEU A 228 16.85 -12.65 -4.28
CA LEU A 228 17.82 -11.82 -5.01
C LEU A 228 17.87 -10.40 -4.44
N LEU A 229 16.71 -9.74 -4.31
CA LEU A 229 16.63 -8.38 -3.79
C LEU A 229 17.13 -8.29 -2.35
N ARG A 230 16.82 -9.29 -1.51
CA ARG A 230 17.31 -9.37 -0.13
C ARG A 230 18.83 -9.48 -0.08
N ARG A 231 19.45 -10.28 -0.96
CA ARG A 231 20.92 -10.38 -1.09
C ARG A 231 21.53 -9.07 -1.58
N LEU A 232 20.90 -8.42 -2.56
CA LEU A 232 21.32 -7.11 -3.07
C LEU A 232 21.26 -6.04 -1.97
N ASN A 233 20.18 -5.97 -1.19
CA ASN A 233 20.06 -5.08 -0.04
C ASN A 233 21.20 -5.28 0.97
N ARG A 234 21.66 -6.52 1.16
CA ARG A 234 22.80 -6.82 2.04
C ARG A 234 24.11 -6.30 1.46
N GLN A 235 24.35 -6.49 0.17
CA GLN A 235 25.57 -6.04 -0.50
C GLN A 235 25.67 -4.52 -0.60
N LEU A 236 24.54 -3.85 -0.82
CA LEU A 236 24.44 -2.39 -0.88
C LEU A 236 24.33 -1.73 0.50
N ASP A 237 24.39 -2.52 1.58
CA ASP A 237 24.11 -2.12 2.96
C ASP A 237 22.87 -1.21 3.11
N ARG A 238 21.81 -1.55 2.39
CA ARG A 238 20.59 -0.74 2.38
C ARG A 238 19.96 -0.74 3.76
N THR A 239 19.65 0.46 4.22
CA THR A 239 18.79 0.71 5.36
C THR A 239 17.41 1.14 4.87
N THR A 240 16.37 0.85 5.65
CA THR A 240 15.05 1.43 5.39
C THR A 240 15.18 2.95 5.36
N ARG A 241 14.66 3.60 4.31
CA ARG A 241 14.77 5.05 4.03
C ARG A 241 16.05 5.49 3.28
N SER A 242 16.84 4.58 2.73
CA SER A 242 18.02 4.91 1.90
C SER A 242 17.60 5.44 0.52
N THR A 243 17.91 6.72 0.27
CA THR A 243 18.00 7.46 -1.00
C THR A 243 17.01 7.07 -2.11
N ALA A 244 16.09 7.98 -2.46
CA ALA A 244 15.05 7.81 -3.49
C ALA A 244 15.54 7.21 -4.82
N SER A 245 16.79 7.46 -5.20
CA SER A 245 17.43 6.91 -6.40
C SER A 245 17.54 5.37 -6.42
N HIS A 246 17.78 4.74 -5.27
CA HIS A 246 17.82 3.27 -5.18
C HIS A 246 16.42 2.67 -5.31
N ASP A 247 15.43 3.30 -4.67
CA ASP A 247 14.04 2.84 -4.73
C ASP A 247 13.47 2.94 -6.16
N GLU A 248 13.73 4.04 -6.87
CA GLU A 248 13.31 4.21 -8.28
C GLU A 248 13.94 3.17 -9.21
N LEU A 249 15.24 2.89 -9.04
CA LEU A 249 15.94 1.89 -9.85
C LEU A 249 15.45 0.47 -9.59
N ILE A 250 15.23 0.13 -8.31
CA ILE A 250 14.69 -1.17 -7.92
C ILE A 250 13.25 -1.28 -8.43
N GLN A 251 12.45 -0.23 -8.30
CA GLN A 251 11.09 -0.23 -8.83
C GLN A 251 11.09 -0.43 -10.35
N THR A 252 11.95 0.28 -11.08
CA THR A 252 12.14 0.09 -12.53
C THR A 252 12.55 -1.35 -12.86
N MET A 253 13.47 -1.93 -12.10
CA MET A 253 13.88 -3.32 -12.25
C MET A 253 12.69 -4.27 -12.07
N LEU A 254 11.84 -4.02 -11.07
CA LEU A 254 10.71 -4.89 -10.70
C LEU A 254 9.47 -4.73 -11.60
N ASP A 255 9.27 -3.54 -12.16
CA ASP A 255 8.08 -3.16 -12.94
C ASP A 255 8.24 -3.48 -14.43
N ARG A 256 9.46 -3.49 -14.99
CA ARG A 256 9.65 -3.84 -16.41
C ARG A 256 9.35 -5.32 -16.67
N SER A 257 8.50 -5.51 -17.68
CA SER A 257 7.79 -6.75 -18.05
C SER A 257 8.66 -8.00 -18.29
N GLU A 258 9.99 -7.88 -18.38
CA GLU A 258 10.89 -9.02 -18.59
C GLU A 258 10.99 -9.95 -17.36
N LEU A 259 10.93 -9.42 -16.13
CA LEU A 259 10.82 -10.26 -14.93
C LEU A 259 9.39 -10.84 -14.80
N GLY A 260 8.38 -10.11 -15.28
CA GLY A 260 6.97 -10.51 -15.24
C GLY A 260 6.64 -11.79 -15.99
N ARG A 261 7.28 -12.04 -17.14
CA ARG A 261 6.99 -13.20 -18.00
C ARG A 261 7.55 -14.53 -17.48
N ARG A 262 8.49 -14.52 -16.52
CA ARG A 262 9.20 -15.71 -16.03
C ARG A 262 9.45 -15.68 -14.52
N ARG A 263 8.50 -15.14 -13.73
CA ARG A 263 8.62 -15.08 -12.27
C ARG A 263 8.72 -16.49 -11.67
N SER A 264 9.52 -16.61 -10.63
CA SER A 264 9.51 -17.81 -9.79
C SER A 264 8.17 -17.97 -9.05
N ARG A 265 7.99 -19.12 -8.37
CA ARG A 265 6.80 -19.39 -7.54
C ARG A 265 6.52 -18.23 -6.58
N LYS A 266 5.25 -18.01 -6.23
CA LYS A 266 4.90 -17.00 -5.22
C LYS A 266 5.46 -17.39 -3.86
N VAL A 267 5.77 -16.39 -3.03
CA VAL A 267 6.05 -16.62 -1.62
C VAL A 267 4.74 -17.04 -0.96
N GLN A 268 4.76 -18.14 -0.25
CA GLN A 268 3.63 -18.72 0.47
C GLN A 268 4.04 -18.94 1.93
N LEU A 269 3.07 -18.82 2.83
CA LEU A 269 3.29 -19.16 4.24
C LEU A 269 3.68 -20.64 4.34
N PRO A 270 4.69 -21.04 5.13
CA PRO A 270 5.00 -22.45 5.37
C PRO A 270 3.89 -23.14 6.18
N PRO A 271 3.65 -24.45 5.97
CA PRO A 271 2.56 -25.19 6.64
C PRO A 271 2.55 -25.06 8.17
N ALA A 272 3.73 -25.04 8.80
CA ALA A 272 3.87 -24.94 10.27
C ALA A 272 3.19 -23.70 10.89
N HIS A 273 2.98 -22.64 10.11
CA HIS A 273 2.43 -21.37 10.59
C HIS A 273 0.92 -21.22 10.31
N TYR A 274 0.29 -22.18 9.64
CA TYR A 274 -1.14 -22.08 9.31
C TYR A 274 -2.02 -22.10 10.56
N ALA A 275 -1.74 -22.97 11.52
CA ALA A 275 -2.54 -23.06 12.75
C ALA A 275 -2.58 -21.73 13.51
N TRP A 276 -1.43 -21.04 13.61
CA TRP A 276 -1.37 -19.70 14.21
C TRP A 276 -2.17 -18.67 13.38
N ALA A 277 -2.00 -18.68 12.05
CA ALA A 277 -2.73 -17.78 11.15
C ALA A 277 -4.26 -17.96 11.23
N GLN A 278 -4.74 -19.20 11.39
CA GLN A 278 -6.16 -19.49 11.61
C GLN A 278 -6.63 -18.99 12.98
N GLY A 279 -5.83 -19.18 14.03
CA GLY A 279 -6.14 -18.65 15.36
C GLY A 279 -6.32 -17.12 15.35
N GLU A 280 -5.46 -16.41 14.61
CA GLU A 280 -5.61 -14.96 14.42
C GLU A 280 -6.86 -14.59 13.62
N ALA A 281 -7.20 -15.36 12.59
CA ALA A 281 -8.44 -15.16 11.83
C ALA A 281 -9.68 -15.31 12.73
N GLU A 282 -9.76 -16.38 13.52
CA GLU A 282 -10.88 -16.59 14.46
C GLU A 282 -10.95 -15.47 15.50
N ARG A 283 -9.81 -15.00 16.01
CA ARG A 283 -9.75 -13.85 16.93
C ARG A 283 -10.35 -12.59 16.29
N TRP A 284 -10.05 -12.31 15.03
CA TRP A 284 -10.58 -11.14 14.32
C TRP A 284 -12.07 -11.27 14.02
N ILE A 285 -12.52 -12.47 13.60
CA ILE A 285 -13.94 -12.75 13.31
C ILE A 285 -14.78 -12.61 14.57
N ALA A 286 -14.39 -13.28 15.65
CA ALA A 286 -15.10 -13.21 16.93
C ALA A 286 -15.16 -11.78 17.47
N TRP A 287 -14.10 -10.99 17.30
CA TRP A 287 -14.11 -9.58 17.65
C TRP A 287 -15.11 -8.78 16.81
N ALA A 288 -15.11 -8.95 15.49
CA ALA A 288 -15.96 -8.20 14.57
C ALA A 288 -17.45 -8.49 14.82
N GLU A 289 -17.80 -9.76 15.02
CA GLU A 289 -19.16 -10.21 15.37
C GLU A 289 -19.61 -9.65 16.72
N ARG A 290 -18.74 -9.70 17.74
CA ARG A 290 -19.05 -9.20 19.08
C ARG A 290 -19.26 -7.68 19.10
N VAL A 291 -18.44 -6.92 18.38
CA VAL A 291 -18.52 -5.45 18.33
C VAL A 291 -19.66 -4.98 17.44
N GLY A 292 -20.05 -5.76 16.42
CA GLY A 292 -21.11 -5.41 15.48
C GLY A 292 -20.69 -4.31 14.51
N VAL A 293 -19.42 -4.32 14.07
CA VAL A 293 -18.93 -3.41 13.02
C VAL A 293 -19.62 -3.68 11.69
N ASP A 294 -19.67 -2.68 10.80
CA ASP A 294 -20.21 -2.87 9.45
C ASP A 294 -19.25 -3.70 8.60
N VAL A 295 -19.62 -4.94 8.28
CA VAL A 295 -18.80 -5.82 7.44
C VAL A 295 -19.27 -5.75 6.00
N VAL A 296 -18.36 -5.35 5.10
CA VAL A 296 -18.60 -5.30 3.66
C VAL A 296 -17.84 -6.44 2.97
N GLY A 297 -18.55 -7.55 2.76
CA GLY A 297 -18.01 -8.80 2.25
C GLY A 297 -18.43 -9.97 3.12
N ASP A 298 -17.56 -10.97 3.22
CA ASP A 298 -17.75 -12.14 4.09
C ASP A 298 -16.55 -12.26 5.04
N LEU A 299 -16.81 -12.43 6.34
CA LEU A 299 -15.76 -12.70 7.34
C LEU A 299 -15.05 -14.05 7.10
N ALA A 300 -15.70 -14.99 6.41
CA ALA A 300 -15.07 -16.23 5.97
C ALA A 300 -13.88 -15.97 5.02
N ASP A 301 -13.80 -14.82 4.35
CA ASP A 301 -12.62 -14.43 3.56
C ASP A 301 -11.33 -14.29 4.41
N LEU A 302 -11.46 -14.20 5.74
CA LEU A 302 -10.31 -14.18 6.66
C LEU A 302 -9.78 -15.57 7.02
N ARG A 303 -10.61 -16.62 6.90
CA ARG A 303 -10.22 -18.02 7.13
C ARG A 303 -9.52 -18.56 5.90
N SER A 304 -8.26 -18.93 6.00
CA SER A 304 -7.59 -19.57 4.86
C SER A 304 -7.98 -21.04 4.76
N GLY A 305 -7.83 -21.64 3.59
CA GLY A 305 -7.89 -23.10 3.47
C GLY A 305 -6.69 -23.78 4.11
N GLU A 306 -6.69 -25.11 4.06
CA GLU A 306 -5.55 -25.95 4.44
C GLU A 306 -4.31 -25.65 3.57
N PRO A 307 -3.08 -25.83 4.10
CA PRO A 307 -1.86 -25.67 3.32
C PRO A 307 -1.83 -26.67 2.14
N PRO A 308 -1.48 -26.23 0.92
CA PRO A 308 -1.22 -27.16 -0.19
C PRO A 308 -0.17 -28.22 0.18
N ALA A 309 -0.42 -29.47 -0.22
CA ALA A 309 0.42 -30.62 0.14
C ALA A 309 1.86 -30.56 -0.40
N ASP A 310 2.10 -29.77 -1.45
CA ASP A 310 3.41 -29.60 -2.10
C ASP A 310 4.17 -28.34 -1.63
N LEU A 311 3.69 -27.67 -0.57
CA LEU A 311 4.36 -26.51 0.00
C LEU A 311 5.71 -26.89 0.63
N PRO A 312 6.80 -26.19 0.28
CA PRO A 312 8.10 -26.41 0.94
C PRO A 312 8.06 -26.08 2.43
N GLU A 313 8.78 -26.87 3.23
CA GLU A 313 8.94 -26.64 4.68
C GLU A 313 9.80 -25.40 4.97
N ASP A 314 10.96 -25.24 4.32
CA ASP A 314 11.79 -24.03 4.47
C ASP A 314 11.40 -22.97 3.41
N PRO A 315 10.83 -21.83 3.82
CA PRO A 315 10.51 -20.74 2.90
C PRO A 315 11.73 -20.11 2.22
N ASN A 316 12.92 -20.24 2.81
CA ASN A 316 14.17 -19.67 2.29
C ASN A 316 14.88 -20.61 1.32
N GLU A 317 14.44 -21.87 1.20
CA GLU A 317 15.03 -22.82 0.28
C GLU A 317 14.64 -22.48 -1.16
N VAL A 318 15.52 -21.72 -1.81
CA VAL A 318 15.40 -21.34 -3.20
C VAL A 318 16.57 -21.95 -3.97
N ARG A 319 16.25 -22.78 -4.97
CA ARG A 319 17.26 -23.38 -5.86
C ARG A 319 18.13 -22.30 -6.47
N ALA A 320 19.45 -22.44 -6.36
CA ALA A 320 20.43 -21.46 -6.87
C ALA A 320 20.18 -21.07 -8.33
N LYS A 321 19.83 -22.04 -9.19
CA LYS A 321 19.46 -21.82 -10.60
C LYS A 321 18.31 -20.82 -10.79
N ALA A 322 17.32 -20.81 -9.90
CA ALA A 322 16.20 -19.86 -9.96
C ALA A 322 16.65 -18.44 -9.61
N ILE A 323 17.52 -18.29 -8.60
CA ILE A 323 18.11 -17.00 -8.23
C ILE A 323 19.00 -16.47 -9.37
N THR A 324 19.87 -17.31 -9.95
CA THR A 324 20.72 -16.92 -11.09
C THR A 324 19.89 -16.45 -12.28
N LYS A 325 18.79 -17.14 -12.60
CA LYS A 325 17.86 -16.73 -13.65
C LYS A 325 17.25 -15.36 -13.36
N ALA A 326 16.78 -15.13 -12.13
CA ALA A 326 16.26 -13.83 -11.70
C ALA A 326 17.32 -12.73 -11.80
N ALA A 327 18.57 -13.02 -11.40
CA ALA A 327 19.71 -12.09 -11.49
C ALA A 327 20.02 -11.70 -12.93
N VAL A 328 20.10 -12.65 -13.86
CA VAL A 328 20.34 -12.35 -15.28
C VAL A 328 19.23 -11.49 -15.87
N SER A 329 17.96 -11.79 -15.53
CA SER A 329 16.83 -10.97 -15.95
C SER A 329 16.89 -9.55 -15.39
N ALA A 330 17.19 -9.40 -14.09
CA ALA A 330 17.38 -8.11 -13.44
C ALA A 330 18.50 -7.29 -14.08
N LEU A 331 19.67 -7.91 -14.31
CA LEU A 331 20.81 -7.28 -14.99
C LEU A 331 20.44 -6.83 -16.40
N THR A 332 19.71 -7.65 -17.16
CA THR A 332 19.24 -7.28 -18.50
C THR A 332 18.40 -6.00 -18.48
N VAL A 333 17.45 -5.90 -17.54
CA VAL A 333 16.62 -4.71 -17.36
C VAL A 333 17.47 -3.49 -17.00
N MET A 334 18.36 -3.64 -16.02
CA MET A 334 19.23 -2.56 -15.55
C MET A 334 20.21 -2.08 -16.63
N THR A 335 20.77 -2.99 -17.43
CA THR A 335 21.64 -2.63 -18.56
C THR A 335 20.88 -1.87 -19.63
N ARG A 336 19.64 -2.26 -19.95
CA ARG A 336 18.77 -1.51 -20.89
C ARG A 336 18.42 -0.13 -20.36
N GLU A 337 18.05 -0.04 -19.08
CA GLU A 337 17.76 1.21 -18.40
C GLU A 337 18.99 2.14 -18.44
N ALA A 338 20.17 1.64 -18.07
CA ALA A 338 21.42 2.38 -18.14
C ALA A 338 21.77 2.83 -19.57
N ALA A 339 21.55 1.99 -20.58
CA ALA A 339 21.78 2.34 -21.98
C ALA A 339 20.78 3.38 -22.53
N SER A 340 19.55 3.40 -21.99
CA SER A 340 18.51 4.36 -22.40
C SER A 340 18.66 5.74 -21.74
N ARG A 341 19.47 5.83 -20.67
CA ARG A 341 19.75 7.11 -20.02
C ARG A 341 20.67 7.95 -20.90
N PRO A 342 20.29 9.20 -21.22
CA PRO A 342 21.19 10.08 -21.95
C PRO A 342 22.48 10.27 -21.16
N ASP A 343 23.62 10.15 -21.84
CA ASP A 343 24.94 10.37 -21.24
C ASP A 343 24.99 11.80 -20.68
N PRO A 344 25.16 11.99 -19.36
CA PRO A 344 25.23 13.31 -18.73
C PRO A 344 26.28 14.21 -19.38
N SER A 345 27.36 13.61 -19.86
CA SER A 345 28.47 14.28 -20.54
C SER A 345 28.04 14.88 -21.89
N ARG A 346 27.16 14.17 -22.62
CA ARG A 346 26.60 14.62 -23.90
C ARG A 346 25.53 15.70 -23.71
N GLU A 347 24.73 15.64 -22.65
CA GLU A 347 23.76 16.70 -22.33
C GLU A 347 24.43 18.01 -21.91
N ILE A 348 25.47 17.94 -21.07
CA ILE A 348 26.24 19.13 -20.68
C ILE A 348 26.91 19.74 -21.91
N GLY A 349 27.53 18.91 -22.75
CA GLY A 349 28.10 19.35 -24.03
C GLY A 349 27.07 19.99 -24.97
N ALA A 350 25.89 19.37 -25.14
CA ALA A 350 24.82 19.89 -25.97
C ALA A 350 24.23 21.21 -25.44
N ARG A 351 24.02 21.32 -24.11
CA ARG A 351 23.56 22.56 -23.47
C ARG A 351 24.59 23.69 -23.58
N LEU A 352 25.87 23.39 -23.40
CA LEU A 352 26.95 24.36 -23.58
C LEU A 352 27.04 24.83 -25.05
N LYS A 353 26.88 23.92 -26.01
CA LYS A 353 26.90 24.23 -27.43
C LYS A 353 25.70 25.09 -27.86
N ALA A 354 24.49 24.74 -27.43
CA ALA A 354 23.28 25.53 -27.68
C ALA A 354 23.36 26.94 -27.06
N ARG A 355 23.96 27.07 -25.86
CA ARG A 355 24.15 28.36 -25.19
C ARG A 355 25.21 29.21 -25.87
N ALA A 356 26.27 28.60 -26.42
CA ALA A 356 27.29 29.28 -27.21
C ALA A 356 26.75 29.75 -28.57
N GLU A 357 25.88 28.97 -29.22
CA GLU A 357 25.21 29.37 -30.47
C GLU A 357 24.23 30.53 -30.26
N GLN A 358 23.46 30.53 -29.16
CA GLN A 358 22.62 31.68 -28.78
C GLN A 358 23.41 32.96 -28.50
N MET A 359 24.62 32.84 -27.95
CA MET A 359 25.50 34.00 -27.71
C MET A 359 26.19 34.52 -28.97
N ARG A 360 26.31 33.72 -30.04
CA ARG A 360 26.85 34.15 -31.34
C ARG A 360 25.82 34.79 -32.27
N GLN A 361 24.52 34.63 -31.97
CA GLN A 361 23.41 35.23 -32.72
C GLN A 361 22.89 36.53 -32.10
N ARG A 362 23.50 36.99 -31.01
CA ARG A 362 23.38 38.33 -30.44
C ARG A 362 24.64 39.12 -30.78
#